data_AF-A0A662RMD2-F1
#
_entry.id   AF-A0A662RMD2-F1
#
_cell.length_a   1.000
_cell.length_b   1.000
_cell.length_c   1.000
_cell.angle_alpha   90.00
_cell.angle_beta   90.00
_cell.angle_gamma   90.00
#
_symmetry.space_group_name_H-M   'P 1'
#
loop_
_entity.id
_entity.type
_entity.pdbx_description
1 polymer ?
#
loop_
_entity_poly.entity_id
_entity_poly.type
_entity_poly.pdbx_seq_one_letter_code
_entity_poly.pdbx_strand_id
1 'polypeptide(L)'
;MRKISTIVCMMALLLSISGGLVSGGKDVAVLNSNGVVANTSLPLELNTTGIYVKIGDTKKELKVLPDMLSKTKTANIKRIELKNIEQEPVYEVKALREGRVLGLFPVSMDIEMRVNANNGETELTKKPWWSVLCSGGA
;
A
#
# COMPACT_ATOMS: atom_id res chain seq x y z
N MET A 1 0.48 -54.73 -8.48
CA MET A 1 0.13 -53.43 -9.10
C MET A 1 -1.36 -53.20 -8.97
N ARG A 2 -1.79 -52.20 -8.18
CA ARG A 2 -3.10 -51.51 -8.25
C ARG A 2 -3.15 -50.44 -7.13
N LYS A 3 -3.47 -49.21 -7.54
CA LYS A 3 -3.46 -47.95 -6.77
C LYS A 3 -4.70 -47.85 -5.86
N ILE A 4 -4.53 -47.28 -4.66
CA ILE A 4 -5.59 -46.70 -3.81
C ILE A 4 -4.85 -45.62 -2.99
N SER A 5 -4.83 -44.30 -3.22
CA SER A 5 -5.68 -43.30 -3.88
C SER A 5 -7.06 -43.12 -3.27
N THR A 6 -7.17 -43.02 -1.93
CA THR A 6 -8.35 -42.41 -1.28
C THR A 6 -8.08 -41.96 0.15
N ILE A 7 -7.10 -41.08 0.37
CA ILE A 7 -7.02 -40.29 1.60
C ILE A 7 -6.73 -38.86 1.15
N VAL A 8 -7.46 -37.89 1.68
CA VAL A 8 -7.53 -36.46 1.26
C VAL A 8 -8.68 -36.18 0.27
N CYS A 9 -9.92 -36.44 0.68
CA CYS A 9 -11.10 -35.81 0.06
C CYS A 9 -12.14 -35.35 1.10
N MET A 10 -11.75 -35.23 2.36
CA MET A 10 -12.61 -34.75 3.42
C MET A 10 -11.95 -33.52 4.02
N MET A 11 -12.65 -32.38 3.97
CA MET A 11 -12.29 -31.10 4.58
C MET A 11 -11.54 -30.10 3.69
N ALA A 12 -12.23 -29.59 2.66
CA ALA A 12 -12.07 -28.19 2.22
C ALA A 12 -13.32 -27.71 1.48
N LEU A 13 -14.50 -28.00 2.04
CA LEU A 13 -15.64 -27.11 1.85
C LEU A 13 -15.55 -26.11 3.01
N LEU A 14 -15.24 -24.85 2.72
CA LEU A 14 -15.89 -23.67 3.30
C LEU A 14 -15.20 -22.36 2.83
N LEU A 15 -16.07 -21.48 2.32
CA LEU A 15 -15.96 -20.02 2.27
C LEU A 15 -15.18 -19.39 1.10
N SER A 16 -15.93 -19.18 0.03
CA SER A 16 -15.80 -18.02 -0.84
C SER A 16 -16.15 -16.75 -0.04
N ILE A 17 -15.15 -15.95 0.34
CA ILE A 17 -15.29 -14.50 0.57
C ILE A 17 -14.01 -13.84 0.05
N SER A 18 -14.20 -12.92 -0.87
CA SER A 18 -13.19 -12.07 -1.51
C SER A 18 -12.40 -11.26 -0.48
N GLY A 19 -11.11 -11.56 -0.32
CA GLY A 19 -10.19 -10.78 0.53
C GLY A 19 -9.13 -11.66 1.21
N GLY A 20 -8.32 -12.37 0.42
CA GLY A 20 -7.27 -13.23 0.97
C GLY A 20 -6.08 -12.43 1.52
N LEU A 21 -5.91 -12.44 2.85
CA LEU A 21 -4.64 -12.16 3.51
C LEU A 21 -3.69 -13.33 3.22
N VAL A 22 -2.69 -13.11 2.37
CA VAL A 22 -1.63 -14.09 2.12
C VAL A 22 -0.51 -13.86 3.15
N SER A 23 -0.40 -14.76 4.13
CA SER A 23 0.71 -14.76 5.10
C SER A 23 1.85 -15.57 4.50
N GLY A 24 2.79 -14.88 3.85
CA GLY A 24 4.06 -15.43 3.38
C GLY A 24 5.13 -15.24 4.45
N GLY A 25 5.82 -16.32 4.81
CA GLY A 25 6.81 -16.35 5.87
C GLY A 25 7.88 -15.25 5.80
N LYS A 26 8.22 -14.74 7.00
CA LYS A 26 9.08 -13.57 7.31
C LYS A 26 8.30 -12.24 7.35
N ASP A 27 7.25 -12.21 8.18
CA ASP A 27 6.48 -11.05 8.73
C ASP A 27 6.35 -9.79 7.87
N VAL A 28 6.27 -9.94 6.54
CA VAL A 28 5.79 -8.88 5.66
C VAL A 28 4.31 -9.16 5.44
N ALA A 29 3.47 -8.54 6.27
CA ALA A 29 2.05 -8.52 6.05
C ALA A 29 1.75 -7.69 4.80
N VAL A 30 0.84 -8.20 3.97
CA VAL A 30 0.49 -7.59 2.69
C VAL A 30 -0.93 -7.04 2.82
N LEU A 31 -1.05 -5.71 2.75
CA LEU A 31 -2.34 -5.01 2.73
C LEU A 31 -2.79 -4.88 1.27
N ASN A 32 -3.80 -5.67 0.88
CA ASN A 32 -4.40 -5.58 -0.44
C ASN A 32 -5.80 -4.96 -0.34
N SER A 33 -6.01 -3.84 -1.04
CA SER A 33 -7.33 -3.25 -1.24
C SER A 33 -7.56 -3.06 -2.74
N ASN A 34 -8.62 -3.65 -3.29
CA ASN A 34 -9.00 -3.52 -4.71
C ASN A 34 -7.86 -3.73 -5.73
N GLY A 35 -6.89 -4.60 -5.42
CA GLY A 35 -5.74 -4.88 -6.29
C GLY A 35 -4.54 -3.96 -6.08
N VAL A 36 -4.63 -2.98 -5.19
CA VAL A 36 -3.51 -2.14 -4.76
C VAL A 36 -2.90 -2.72 -3.50
N VAL A 37 -1.60 -3.02 -3.60
CA VAL A 37 -0.85 -3.74 -2.57
C VAL A 37 0.11 -2.80 -1.84
N ALA A 38 -0.02 -2.73 -0.52
CA ALA A 38 0.95 -2.09 0.36
C ALA A 38 1.66 -3.15 1.21
N ASN A 39 2.98 -3.08 1.24
CA ASN A 39 3.79 -3.96 2.08
C ASN A 39 3.91 -3.35 3.48
N THR A 40 3.74 -4.15 4.52
CA THR A 40 3.93 -3.70 5.89
C THR A 40 4.61 -4.77 6.72
N SER A 41 5.52 -4.35 7.59
CA SER A 41 6.10 -5.23 8.62
C SER A 41 5.40 -5.09 9.96
N LEU A 42 4.27 -4.36 10.01
CA LEU A 42 3.53 -4.09 11.24
C LEU A 42 2.40 -5.11 11.42
N PRO A 43 2.14 -5.55 12.67
CA PRO A 43 1.01 -6.42 12.96
C PRO A 43 -0.31 -5.68 12.71
N LEU A 44 -1.18 -6.33 11.94
CA LEU A 44 -2.50 -5.85 11.58
C LEU A 44 -3.55 -6.63 12.36
N GLU A 45 -4.53 -5.92 12.88
CA GLU A 45 -5.71 -6.48 13.51
C GLU A 45 -6.95 -6.06 12.72
N LEU A 46 -7.71 -7.06 12.25
CA LEU A 46 -8.99 -6.83 11.60
C LEU A 46 -10.09 -6.94 12.64
N ASN A 47 -10.96 -5.93 12.68
CA ASN A 47 -12.21 -6.00 13.44
C ASN A 47 -13.40 -5.75 12.51
N THR A 48 -14.59 -6.10 12.98
CA THR A 48 -15.86 -5.89 12.26
C THR A 48 -16.13 -4.44 11.86
N THR A 49 -15.51 -3.47 12.54
CA THR A 49 -15.70 -2.03 12.30
C THR A 49 -14.60 -1.40 11.43
N GLY A 50 -13.43 -2.06 11.26
CA GLY A 50 -12.31 -1.44 10.56
C GLY A 50 -10.98 -2.20 10.65
N ILE A 51 -9.96 -1.64 10.00
CA ILE A 51 -8.59 -2.16 10.01
C ILE A 51 -7.78 -1.38 11.04
N TYR A 52 -7.08 -2.08 11.92
CA TYR A 52 -6.23 -1.48 12.95
C TYR A 52 -4.79 -1.96 12.78
N VAL A 53 -3.84 -1.07 13.00
CA VAL A 53 -2.41 -1.40 13.10
C VAL A 53 -2.03 -1.28 14.56
N LYS A 54 -1.33 -2.29 15.08
CA LYS A 54 -0.75 -2.21 16.43
C LYS A 54 0.65 -1.61 16.33
N ILE A 55 0.82 -0.43 16.92
CA ILE A 55 2.08 0.31 17.00
C ILE A 55 2.49 0.38 18.47
N GLY A 56 3.48 -0.45 18.85
CA GLY A 56 3.81 -0.65 20.26
C GLY A 56 2.62 -1.26 21.02
N ASP A 57 2.16 -0.59 22.08
CA ASP A 57 0.98 -1.00 22.86
C ASP A 57 -0.33 -0.33 22.40
N THR A 58 -0.24 0.62 21.48
CA THR A 58 -1.41 1.41 21.02
C THR A 58 -1.96 0.84 19.72
N LYS A 59 -3.29 0.68 19.66
CA LYS A 59 -4.00 0.32 18.43
C LYS A 59 -4.43 1.60 17.72
N LYS A 60 -4.04 1.76 16.47
CA LYS A 60 -4.45 2.89 15.63
C LYS A 60 -5.28 2.40 14.46
N GLU A 61 -6.40 3.09 14.22
CA GLU A 61 -7.27 2.82 13.10
C GLU A 61 -6.62 3.30 11.78
N LEU A 62 -6.78 2.47 10.75
CA LEU A 62 -6.42 2.77 9.37
C LEU A 62 -7.69 3.23 8.63
N LYS A 63 -7.83 4.55 8.47
CA LYS A 63 -8.96 5.13 7.74
C LYS A 63 -8.68 5.22 6.24
N VAL A 64 -7.42 5.44 5.88
CA VAL A 64 -6.99 5.48 4.48
C VAL A 64 -6.46 4.11 4.09
N LEU A 65 -7.06 3.53 3.05
CA LEU A 65 -6.63 2.26 2.48
C LEU A 65 -5.70 2.50 1.28
N PRO A 66 -4.84 1.51 0.92
CA PRO A 66 -3.91 1.65 -0.20
C PRO A 66 -4.60 2.01 -1.52
N ASP A 67 -5.81 1.50 -1.78
CA ASP A 67 -6.56 1.78 -3.01
C ASP A 67 -7.00 3.24 -3.14
N MET A 68 -7.15 3.94 -2.02
CA MET A 68 -7.46 5.36 -2.02
C MET A 68 -6.26 6.18 -2.54
N LEU A 69 -5.04 5.71 -2.31
CA LEU A 69 -3.81 6.38 -2.77
C LEU A 69 -3.68 6.30 -4.30
N SER A 70 -4.01 5.15 -4.89
CA SER A 70 -3.96 4.91 -6.35
C SER A 70 -5.01 5.68 -7.16
N LYS A 71 -6.05 6.21 -6.52
CA LYS A 71 -7.06 7.05 -7.19
C LYS A 71 -6.51 8.45 -7.52
N THR A 72 -5.37 8.82 -6.95
CA THR A 72 -4.68 10.08 -7.25
C THR A 72 -3.99 9.94 -8.62
N LYS A 73 -4.72 10.25 -9.70
CA LYS A 73 -4.31 10.11 -11.12
C LYS A 73 -2.98 10.78 -11.52
N THR A 74 -2.39 11.56 -10.63
CA THR A 74 -1.25 12.44 -10.92
C THR A 74 0.10 11.71 -10.94
N ALA A 75 0.21 10.45 -10.51
CA ALA A 75 1.48 9.73 -10.54
C ALA A 75 1.33 8.20 -10.67
N ASN A 76 2.26 7.56 -11.37
CA ASN A 76 2.34 6.11 -11.49
C ASN A 76 3.03 5.54 -10.24
N ILE A 77 2.25 4.87 -9.39
CA ILE A 77 2.75 4.32 -8.12
C ILE A 77 3.63 3.10 -8.39
N LYS A 78 4.90 3.21 -7.98
CA LYS A 78 5.89 2.12 -8.05
C LYS A 78 5.85 1.23 -6.82
N ARG A 79 5.63 1.83 -5.65
CA ARG A 79 5.64 1.11 -4.37
C ARG A 79 4.86 1.86 -3.30
N ILE A 80 4.15 1.12 -2.46
CA ILE A 80 3.53 1.61 -1.22
C ILE A 80 4.06 0.74 -0.07
N GLU A 81 4.63 1.38 0.94
CA GLU A 81 5.08 0.72 2.18
C GLU A 81 4.39 1.39 3.37
N LEU A 82 3.77 0.62 4.26
CA LEU A 82 3.23 1.17 5.51
C LEU A 82 4.26 1.03 6.63
N LYS A 83 4.66 2.16 7.20
CA LYS A 83 5.67 2.29 8.26
C LYS A 83 5.06 2.95 9.49
N ASN A 84 5.74 2.73 10.61
CA ASN A 84 5.50 3.47 11.84
C ASN A 84 6.51 4.61 11.91
N ILE A 85 6.03 5.85 11.86
CA ILE A 85 6.84 7.06 12.01
C ILE A 85 6.22 7.85 13.16
N GLU A 86 7.01 8.14 14.20
CA GLU A 86 6.56 8.93 15.36
C GLU A 86 5.26 8.40 16.02
N GLN A 87 5.13 7.07 16.10
CA GLN A 87 3.94 6.38 16.60
C GLN A 87 2.69 6.50 15.71
N GLU A 88 2.78 7.09 14.52
CA GLU A 88 1.70 7.17 13.54
C GLU A 88 1.88 6.15 12.40
N PRO A 89 0.79 5.54 11.91
CA PRO A 89 0.82 4.71 10.71
C PRO A 89 0.95 5.62 9.48
N VAL A 90 2.07 5.54 8.78
CA VAL A 90 2.38 6.38 7.61
C VAL A 90 2.70 5.51 6.40
N TYR A 91 1.98 5.71 5.31
CA TYR A 91 2.31 5.16 4.00
C TYR A 91 3.44 5.96 3.37
N GLU A 92 4.54 5.31 3.06
CA GLU A 92 5.57 5.82 2.17
C GLU A 92 5.28 5.33 0.75
N VAL A 93 4.94 6.28 -0.12
CA VAL A 93 4.57 6.03 -1.52
C VAL A 93 5.71 6.52 -2.41
N LYS A 94 6.27 5.61 -3.20
CA LYS A 94 7.19 5.93 -4.29
C LYS A 94 6.43 5.92 -5.59
N ALA A 95 6.50 7.01 -6.33
CA ALA A 95 5.77 7.15 -7.59
C ALA A 95 6.63 7.84 -8.66
N LEU A 96 6.31 7.57 -9.92
CA LEU A 96 6.85 8.24 -11.08
C LEU A 96 5.81 9.26 -11.56
N ARG A 97 6.16 10.54 -11.54
CA ARG A 97 5.34 11.60 -12.11
C ARG A 97 5.91 11.99 -13.46
N GLU A 98 5.05 12.12 -14.46
CA GLU A 98 5.41 12.68 -15.76
C GLU A 98 5.18 14.19 -15.78
N GLY A 99 6.01 14.91 -16.51
CA GLY A 99 5.88 16.35 -16.69
C GLY A 99 6.71 16.85 -17.86
N ARG A 100 6.74 18.16 -18.06
CA ARG A 100 7.56 18.78 -19.11
C ARG A 100 8.46 19.87 -18.54
N VAL A 101 9.77 19.73 -18.72
CA VAL A 101 10.74 20.79 -18.37
C VAL A 101 10.57 21.95 -19.34
N LEU A 102 10.35 23.14 -18.80
CA LEU A 102 10.05 24.37 -19.56
C LEU A 102 8.88 24.22 -20.54
N GLY A 103 8.01 23.23 -20.33
CA GLY A 103 6.86 22.94 -21.21
C GLY A 103 7.20 22.22 -22.52
N LEU A 104 8.48 21.97 -22.81
CA LEU A 104 8.95 21.46 -24.10
C LEU A 104 9.42 20.01 -24.04
N PHE A 105 10.23 19.66 -23.04
CA PHE A 105 10.88 18.35 -22.98
C PHE A 105 10.17 17.43 -22.00
N PRO A 106 9.58 16.31 -22.44
CA PRO A 106 8.94 15.35 -21.55
C PRO A 106 9.98 14.69 -20.65
N VAL A 107 9.67 14.61 -19.37
CA VAL A 107 10.53 13.98 -18.35
C VAL A 107 9.69 13.16 -17.39
N SER A 108 10.31 12.12 -16.85
CA SER A 108 9.77 11.33 -15.75
C SER A 108 10.59 11.62 -14.50
N MET A 109 9.92 11.93 -13.39
CA MET A 109 10.56 12.18 -12.11
C MET A 109 10.10 11.20 -11.05
N ASP A 110 11.06 10.67 -10.30
CA ASP A 110 10.79 9.91 -9.08
C ASP A 110 10.46 10.85 -7.93
N ILE A 111 9.31 10.63 -7.32
CA ILE A 111 8.85 11.34 -6.13
C ILE A 111 8.59 10.35 -5.00
N GLU A 112 8.84 10.80 -3.78
CA GLU A 112 8.51 10.07 -2.56
C GLU A 112 7.59 10.96 -1.73
N MET A 113 6.44 10.42 -1.35
CA MET A 113 5.45 11.09 -0.52
C MET A 113 5.10 10.22 0.68
N ARG A 114 4.77 10.87 1.78
CA ARG A 114 4.22 10.25 2.98
C ARG A 114 2.74 10.58 3.07
N VAL A 115 1.94 9.58 3.39
CA VAL A 115 0.51 9.75 3.62
C VAL A 115 0.17 9.14 4.96
N ASN A 116 -0.32 9.94 5.89
CA ASN A 116 -0.76 9.43 7.18
C ASN A 116 -2.03 8.59 6.99
N ALA A 117 -1.98 7.34 7.43
CA ALA A 117 -3.04 6.36 7.21
C ALA A 117 -4.26 6.57 8.13
N ASN A 118 -4.12 7.39 9.18
CA ASN A 118 -5.20 7.71 10.12
C ASN A 118 -6.04 8.91 9.66
N ASN A 119 -5.41 9.97 9.15
CA ASN A 119 -6.11 11.22 8.79
C ASN A 119 -6.08 11.54 7.28
N GLY A 120 -5.20 10.90 6.51
CA GLY A 120 -5.02 11.16 5.08
C GLY A 120 -4.18 12.39 4.74
N GLU A 121 -3.49 12.99 5.71
CA GLU A 121 -2.55 14.08 5.45
C GLU A 121 -1.40 13.60 4.57
N THR A 122 -1.09 14.36 3.52
CA THR A 122 -0.06 14.03 2.55
C THR A 122 1.11 15.01 2.65
N GLU A 123 2.32 14.49 2.73
CA GLU A 123 3.56 15.25 2.76
C GLU A 123 4.47 14.80 1.61
N LEU A 124 4.98 15.73 0.81
CA LEU A 124 5.96 15.42 -0.23
C LEU A 124 7.37 15.43 0.36
N THR A 125 7.95 14.26 0.58
CA THR A 125 9.25 14.10 1.25
C THR A 125 10.43 14.27 0.29
N LYS A 126 10.28 13.85 -0.97
CA LYS A 126 11.37 13.91 -1.96
C LYS A 126 10.88 14.27 -3.35
N LYS A 127 11.55 15.25 -3.96
CA LYS A 127 11.43 15.59 -5.38
C LYS A 127 12.77 16.06 -5.93
N PRO A 128 13.05 15.89 -7.24
CA PRO A 128 14.23 16.46 -7.85
C PRO A 128 14.20 17.99 -7.77
N TRP A 129 15.35 18.63 -7.57
CA TRP A 129 15.44 20.10 -7.46
C TRP A 129 14.91 20.81 -8.72
N TRP A 130 15.16 20.23 -9.90
CA TRP A 130 14.72 20.76 -11.19
C TRP A 130 13.20 20.61 -11.43
N SER A 131 12.46 19.95 -10.54
CA SER A 131 10.99 19.84 -10.63
C SER A 131 10.29 21.20 -10.66
N VAL A 132 10.91 22.25 -10.12
CA VAL A 132 10.39 23.63 -10.17
C VAL A 132 10.36 24.20 -11.60
N LEU A 133 11.13 23.63 -12.52
CA LEU A 133 11.17 24.02 -13.93
C LEU A 133 10.13 23.28 -14.77
N CYS A 134 9.40 22.33 -14.17
CA CYS A 134 8.38 21.58 -14.87
C CYS A 134 7.06 22.34 -14.88
N SER A 135 6.39 22.38 -16.03
CA SER A 135 5.02 22.88 -16.18
C SER A 135 4.12 21.73 -16.64
N GLY A 136 2.89 21.67 -16.10
CA GLY A 136 1.91 20.65 -16.45
C GLY A 136 2.25 19.27 -15.89
N GLY A 137 1.61 18.94 -14.76
CA GLY A 137 1.60 17.62 -14.15
C GLY A 137 0.47 17.60 -13.13
N ALA A 138 -0.76 17.70 -13.64
CA ALA A 138 -2.01 17.56 -12.89
C ALA A 138 -2.51 16.12 -13.01
#